data_AF-A0AAP0R0C5-F1
#
_entry.id   AF-A0AAP0R0C5-F1
#
_cell.length_a   1.000
_cell.length_b   1.000
_cell.length_c   1.000
_cell.angle_alpha   90.00
_cell.angle_beta   90.00
_cell.angle_gamma   90.00
#
_symmetry.space_group_name_H-M   'P 1'
#
loop_
_entity.id
_entity.type
_entity.pdbx_description
1 polymer ?
#
loop_
_entity_poly.entity_id
_entity_poly.type
_entity_poly.pdbx_seq_one_letter_code
_entity_poly.pdbx_strand_id
1 'polypeptide(L)'
;MKFLLLLDDIWERIDLAKVGVPFPASSRNASKIVFTTRLVDVCSLMEAQKTFKVECFADQDAWELFLKKVGQETLESHPDIPELAQTVAKECSGLPLALITTSRAMSSKKRPEERSYAIQMLRRSAYEFPGMEKEVFRLLKFSYDSLSSDVLRSCLLYCSLFPEDYQISKTELIECWIGEGFLKENEGINGVHNQGYCIIGVLVHACLLEEAGSDYVKLHDVIRDMTWWIACEVENENFLVSAGIELTEPPEVKKWEDKRRIPLMRNKIVILPITPICPHLITLFLGINMLDTIPSDFFDFMPSLKVLNLSKNRSLSQLPSGISKLVSLQYLNLSETFIKELPHELKALKNLKCLNLEYMRYLHTIPRQLLCNFSGLKVLRMLDCGSADTVPEDSVLFGGSEILVEELITLEHLNVLSVTLRSFYALRRLLSRQQYKSCKYALELRRCEDSRSWNILSIADLKYLDKLDFVHCTSLEELKVDYAEVQTTREP
;
A
#
# COMPACT_ATOMS: atom_id res chain seq x y z
N MET A 1 26.21 -36.47 26.95
CA MET A 1 26.52 -35.10 27.40
C MET A 1 25.24 -34.28 27.33
N LYS A 2 24.93 -33.46 28.34
CA LYS A 2 23.78 -32.55 28.34
C LYS A 2 24.30 -31.12 28.30
N PHE A 3 23.80 -30.30 27.40
CA PHE A 3 24.22 -28.90 27.30
C PHE A 3 23.06 -28.02 26.83
N LEU A 4 23.19 -26.72 27.11
CA LEU A 4 22.38 -25.66 26.55
C LEU A 4 23.32 -24.76 25.75
N LEU A 5 23.06 -24.60 24.46
CA LEU A 5 23.78 -23.66 23.60
C LEU A 5 22.87 -22.48 23.28
N LEU A 6 23.37 -21.26 23.50
CA LEU A 6 22.67 -20.02 23.17
C LEU A 6 23.42 -19.35 22.02
N LEU A 7 22.75 -19.13 20.89
CA LEU A 7 23.28 -18.43 19.73
C LEU A 7 22.51 -17.13 19.55
N ASP A 8 23.14 -15.99 19.81
CA ASP A 8 22.46 -14.71 19.75
C ASP A 8 22.67 -14.03 18.38
N ASP A 9 21.63 -13.38 17.88
CA ASP A 9 21.61 -12.55 16.67
C ASP A 9 22.14 -13.23 15.39
N ILE A 10 21.56 -14.38 15.04
CA ILE A 10 21.95 -15.12 13.83
C ILE A 10 21.22 -14.60 12.58
N TRP A 11 21.96 -14.45 11.48
CA TRP A 11 21.46 -13.89 10.21
C TRP A 11 21.47 -14.89 9.04
N GLU A 12 22.15 -16.02 9.20
CA GLU A 12 22.25 -17.05 8.20
C GLU A 12 22.29 -18.44 8.84
N ARG A 13 22.14 -19.48 8.02
CA ARG A 13 22.21 -20.87 8.47
C ARG A 13 23.60 -21.19 9.02
N ILE A 14 23.66 -21.61 10.28
CA ILE A 14 24.87 -22.13 10.89
C ILE A 14 24.86 -23.66 10.82
N ASP A 15 25.87 -24.23 10.17
CA ASP A 15 26.09 -25.67 10.16
C ASP A 15 26.60 -26.14 11.53
N LEU A 16 25.66 -26.55 12.38
CA LEU A 16 25.93 -26.97 13.76
C LEU A 16 26.95 -28.13 13.84
N ALA A 17 26.97 -29.03 12.84
CA ALA A 17 27.92 -30.14 12.82
C ALA A 17 29.36 -29.64 12.61
N LYS A 18 29.57 -28.65 11.73
CA LYS A 18 30.88 -28.01 11.56
C LYS A 18 31.35 -27.27 12.80
N VAL A 19 30.42 -26.72 13.59
CA VAL A 19 30.73 -26.05 14.87
C VAL A 19 30.98 -27.07 16.00
N GLY A 20 30.92 -28.38 15.70
CA GLY A 20 31.20 -29.45 16.66
C GLY A 20 30.02 -29.78 17.56
N VAL A 21 28.82 -29.32 17.22
CA VAL A 21 27.59 -29.69 17.94
C VAL A 21 27.20 -31.10 17.49
N PRO A 22 27.18 -32.09 18.39
CA PRO A 22 26.93 -33.47 18.02
C PRO A 22 25.48 -33.67 17.54
N PHE A 23 25.32 -34.27 16.36
CA PHE A 23 24.01 -34.73 15.89
C PHE A 23 23.58 -35.94 16.73
N PRO A 24 22.36 -35.95 17.28
CA PRO A 24 22.00 -36.98 18.22
C PRO A 24 21.68 -38.32 17.55
N ALA A 25 22.38 -39.37 17.97
CA ALA A 25 22.19 -40.74 17.47
C ALA A 25 20.99 -41.49 18.06
N SER A 26 20.24 -40.91 19.01
CA SER A 26 19.11 -41.58 19.69
C SER A 26 18.01 -40.62 20.13
N SER A 27 16.78 -41.14 20.30
CA SER A 27 15.54 -40.41 20.61
C SER A 27 15.46 -39.81 22.03
N ARG A 28 16.50 -39.91 22.85
CA ARG A 28 16.54 -39.36 24.22
C ARG A 28 17.55 -38.23 24.33
N ASN A 29 17.23 -37.07 23.75
CA ASN A 29 18.04 -35.87 23.88
C ASN A 29 17.61 -35.00 25.05
N ALA A 30 18.59 -34.67 25.90
CA ALA A 30 18.43 -33.71 27.00
C ALA A 30 19.23 -32.41 26.78
N SER A 31 19.79 -32.21 25.59
CA SER A 31 20.45 -30.96 25.18
C SER A 31 19.49 -30.06 24.41
N LYS A 32 19.66 -28.75 24.52
CA LYS A 32 18.86 -27.75 23.81
C LYS A 32 19.75 -26.71 23.15
N ILE A 33 19.30 -26.22 22.02
CA ILE A 33 19.87 -25.06 21.34
C ILE A 33 18.77 -24.01 21.30
N VAL A 34 19.09 -22.81 21.76
CA VAL A 34 18.21 -21.65 21.66
C VAL A 34 18.96 -20.61 20.86
N PHE A 35 18.30 -20.03 19.87
CA PHE A 35 18.88 -18.96 19.08
C PHE A 35 17.88 -17.84 18.89
N THR A 36 18.39 -16.65 18.64
CA THR A 36 17.60 -15.45 18.33
C THR A 36 17.94 -14.98 16.93
N THR A 37 16.94 -14.53 16.19
CA THR A 37 17.10 -14.00 14.83
C THR A 37 15.99 -13.01 14.54
N ARG A 38 16.25 -12.06 13.64
CA ARG A 38 15.23 -11.15 13.09
C ARG A 38 14.63 -11.66 11.78
N LEU A 39 15.15 -12.76 11.25
CA LEU A 39 14.71 -13.35 9.98
C LEU A 39 13.96 -14.65 10.24
N VAL A 40 12.66 -14.67 9.92
CA VAL A 40 11.82 -15.86 10.08
C VAL A 40 12.36 -17.04 9.26
N ASP A 41 12.91 -16.78 8.08
CA ASP A 41 13.50 -17.80 7.22
C ASP A 41 14.67 -18.53 7.87
N VAL A 42 15.46 -17.84 8.73
CA VAL A 42 16.56 -18.47 9.46
C VAL A 42 16.03 -19.52 10.44
N CYS A 43 14.84 -19.33 11.02
CA CYS A 43 14.23 -20.36 11.86
C CYS A 43 14.01 -21.67 11.09
N SER A 44 13.53 -21.56 9.85
CA SER A 44 13.32 -22.71 8.95
C SER A 44 14.64 -23.33 8.48
N LEU A 45 15.63 -22.50 8.11
CA LEU A 45 16.95 -22.96 7.66
C LEU A 45 17.75 -23.67 8.77
N MET A 46 17.54 -23.27 10.02
CA MET A 46 18.10 -23.90 11.23
C MET A 46 17.27 -25.09 11.72
N GLU A 47 16.19 -25.44 11.02
CA GLU A 47 15.30 -26.57 11.35
C GLU A 47 14.76 -26.47 12.79
N ALA A 48 14.35 -25.26 13.21
CA ALA A 48 13.88 -25.00 14.56
C ALA A 48 12.66 -25.87 14.92
N GLN A 49 12.77 -26.64 15.99
CA GLN A 49 11.68 -27.51 16.47
C GLN A 49 10.53 -26.71 17.09
N LYS A 50 10.84 -25.53 17.65
CA LYS A 50 9.90 -24.60 18.26
C LYS A 50 10.37 -23.18 17.98
N THR A 51 9.44 -22.32 17.59
CA THR A 51 9.67 -20.91 17.37
C THR A 51 8.79 -20.10 18.33
N PHE A 52 9.33 -18.98 18.80
CA PHE A 52 8.61 -18.06 19.68
C PHE A 52 8.80 -16.66 19.11
N LYS A 53 7.71 -16.05 18.66
CA LYS A 53 7.73 -14.64 18.25
C LYS A 53 7.73 -13.79 19.51
N VAL A 54 8.72 -12.91 19.65
CA VAL A 54 8.77 -11.93 20.73
C VAL A 54 7.90 -10.75 20.30
N GLU A 55 6.73 -10.62 20.92
CA GLU A 55 5.80 -9.52 20.63
C GLU A 55 6.21 -8.22 21.34
N CYS A 56 5.78 -7.08 20.80
CA CYS A 56 5.85 -5.80 21.50
C CYS A 56 5.01 -5.84 22.79
N PHE A 57 5.32 -4.94 23.73
CA PHE A 57 4.50 -4.81 24.94
C PHE A 57 3.09 -4.35 24.58
N ALA A 58 2.10 -4.90 25.29
CA ALA A 58 0.75 -4.34 25.30
C ALA A 58 0.77 -2.94 25.94
N ASP A 59 -0.20 -2.09 25.59
CA ASP A 59 -0.26 -0.68 26.02
C ASP A 59 -0.04 -0.49 27.53
N GLN A 60 -0.61 -1.38 28.35
CA GLN A 60 -0.47 -1.32 29.81
C GLN A 60 0.96 -1.61 30.26
N ASP A 61 1.57 -2.69 29.77
CA ASP A 61 2.95 -3.06 30.12
C ASP A 61 3.97 -2.05 29.59
N ALA A 62 3.71 -1.53 28.38
CA ALA A 62 4.49 -0.47 27.75
C ALA A 62 4.46 0.81 28.61
N TRP A 63 3.27 1.17 29.09
CA TRP A 63 3.07 2.31 29.99
C TRP A 63 3.78 2.11 31.33
N GLU A 64 3.68 0.93 31.93
CA GLU A 64 4.37 0.61 33.20
C GLU A 64 5.90 0.69 33.05
N LEU A 65 6.44 0.17 31.94
CA LEU A 65 7.87 0.28 31.64
C LEU A 65 8.30 1.74 31.47
N PHE A 66 7.49 2.54 30.77
CA PHE A 66 7.75 3.96 30.53
C PHE A 66 7.78 4.75 31.85
N LEU A 67 6.76 4.57 32.69
CA LEU A 67 6.65 5.19 34.02
C LEU A 67 7.86 4.89 34.89
N LYS A 68 8.27 3.61 34.93
CA LYS A 68 9.43 3.15 35.70
C LYS A 68 10.73 3.86 35.30
N LYS A 69 10.85 4.30 34.05
CA LYS A 69 12.06 4.97 33.54
C LYS A 69 12.01 6.49 33.65
N VAL A 70 10.83 7.10 33.51
CA VAL A 70 10.64 8.55 33.70
C VAL A 70 10.79 8.98 35.17
N GLY A 71 10.34 8.13 36.10
CA GLY A 71 10.37 8.38 37.54
C GLY A 71 9.18 9.21 38.04
N GLN A 72 8.76 8.93 39.27
CA GLN A 72 7.55 9.51 39.87
C GLN A 72 7.63 11.03 40.08
N GLU A 73 8.80 11.54 40.48
CA GLU A 73 9.05 12.97 40.67
C GLU A 73 8.79 13.79 39.39
N THR A 74 9.20 13.26 38.23
CA THR A 74 8.97 13.93 36.94
C THR A 74 7.47 14.00 36.62
N LEU A 75 6.72 12.95 36.90
CA LEU A 75 5.28 12.85 36.58
C LEU A 75 4.43 13.74 37.47
N GLU A 76 4.80 13.87 38.74
CA GLU A 76 4.11 14.71 39.72
C GLU A 76 4.47 16.20 39.60
N SER A 77 5.45 16.55 38.76
CA SER A 77 5.91 17.93 38.63
C SER A 77 4.91 18.88 37.98
N HIS A 78 3.88 18.38 37.28
CA HIS A 78 2.79 19.17 36.70
C HIS A 78 1.59 18.27 36.31
N PRO A 79 0.33 18.74 36.46
CA PRO A 79 -0.88 17.94 36.19
C PRO A 79 -1.02 17.42 34.74
N ASP A 80 -0.49 18.14 33.75
CA ASP A 80 -0.58 17.74 32.34
C ASP A 80 0.45 16.66 31.94
N ILE A 81 1.47 16.42 32.77
CA ILE A 81 2.59 15.52 32.42
C ILE A 81 2.15 14.06 32.24
N PRO A 82 1.29 13.47 33.07
CA PRO A 82 0.86 12.09 32.88
C PRO A 82 0.22 11.84 31.51
N GLU A 83 -0.62 12.75 31.02
CA GLU A 83 -1.26 12.65 29.70
C GLU A 83 -0.24 12.79 28.56
N LEU A 84 0.67 13.75 28.68
CA LEU A 84 1.78 13.95 27.75
C LEU A 84 2.72 12.73 27.71
N ALA A 85 3.07 12.17 28.86
CA ALA A 85 3.90 10.97 28.97
C ALA A 85 3.21 9.74 28.37
N GLN A 86 1.91 9.58 28.60
CA GLN A 86 1.13 8.49 28.01
C GLN A 86 1.08 8.60 26.50
N THR A 87 0.97 9.82 25.97
CA THR A 87 1.08 10.08 24.53
C THR A 87 2.43 9.60 24.00
N VAL A 88 3.55 10.02 24.60
CA VAL A 88 4.90 9.58 24.17
C VAL A 88 5.06 8.07 24.19
N ALA A 89 4.54 7.40 25.22
CA ALA A 89 4.61 5.95 25.32
C ALA A 89 3.86 5.25 24.18
N LYS A 90 2.70 5.81 23.77
CA LYS A 90 1.92 5.30 22.64
C LYS A 90 2.68 5.42 21.32
N GLU A 91 3.38 6.53 21.06
CA GLU A 91 4.19 6.72 19.84
C GLU A 91 5.34 5.69 19.71
N CYS A 92 5.70 4.98 20.79
CA CYS A 92 6.72 3.94 20.75
C CYS A 92 6.18 2.55 20.36
N SER A 93 4.86 2.41 20.27
CA SER A 93 4.12 1.21 19.85
C SER A 93 4.62 -0.08 20.52
N GLY A 94 4.82 0.01 21.85
CA GLY A 94 5.22 -1.12 22.67
C GLY A 94 6.66 -1.60 22.50
N LEU A 95 7.47 -0.96 21.64
CA LEU A 95 8.86 -1.37 21.43
C LEU A 95 9.72 -0.98 22.66
N PRO A 96 10.30 -1.95 23.39
CA PRO A 96 10.97 -1.68 24.67
C PRO A 96 12.12 -0.67 24.54
N LEU A 97 12.89 -0.76 23.46
CA LEU A 97 14.05 0.09 23.24
C LEU A 97 13.66 1.54 22.94
N ALA A 98 12.60 1.75 22.15
CA ALA A 98 12.04 3.08 21.91
C ALA A 98 11.49 3.69 23.21
N LEU A 99 10.70 2.92 23.99
CA LEU A 99 10.15 3.35 25.28
C LEU A 99 11.25 3.80 26.26
N ILE A 100 12.34 3.03 26.37
CA ILE A 100 13.47 3.36 27.26
C ILE A 100 14.19 4.63 26.77
N THR A 101 14.37 4.77 25.46
CA THR A 101 15.06 5.93 24.87
C THR A 101 14.24 7.20 25.07
N THR A 102 12.94 7.17 24.73
CA THR A 102 12.04 8.31 24.85
C THR A 102 11.78 8.70 26.30
N SER A 103 11.62 7.73 27.22
CA SER A 103 11.47 8.01 28.66
C SER A 103 12.70 8.70 29.27
N ARG A 104 13.91 8.29 28.91
CA ARG A 104 15.16 8.95 29.35
C ARG A 104 15.28 10.37 28.81
N ALA A 105 14.94 10.59 27.56
CA ALA A 105 14.93 11.94 26.99
C ALA A 105 13.88 12.83 27.68
N MET A 106 12.72 12.26 28.02
CA MET A 106 11.64 12.98 28.71
C MET A 106 11.98 13.33 30.16
N SER A 107 12.68 12.45 30.90
CA SER A 107 13.08 12.74 32.28
C SER A 107 14.09 13.89 32.39
N SER A 108 14.86 14.14 31.34
CA SER A 108 15.80 15.28 31.29
C SER A 108 15.11 16.64 31.11
N LYS A 109 13.87 16.66 30.59
CA LYS A 109 13.09 17.88 30.32
C LYS A 109 12.34 18.28 31.57
N LYS A 110 12.51 19.53 32.03
CA LYS A 110 11.99 19.98 33.34
C LYS A 110 10.73 20.83 33.21
N ARG A 111 10.58 21.54 32.10
CA ARG A 111 9.48 22.47 31.87
C ARG A 111 8.34 21.84 31.06
N PRO A 112 7.07 22.17 31.32
CA PRO A 112 5.94 21.70 30.51
C PRO A 112 6.11 22.02 29.01
N GLU A 113 6.63 23.20 28.67
CA GLU A 113 6.82 23.64 27.29
C GLU A 113 7.84 22.78 26.54
N GLU A 114 8.94 22.39 27.20
CA GLU A 114 9.96 21.49 26.62
C GLU A 114 9.39 20.11 26.31
N ARG A 115 8.46 19.63 27.16
CA ARG A 115 7.80 18.33 27.01
C ARG A 115 6.71 18.36 25.95
N SER A 116 5.92 19.45 25.88
CA SER A 116 4.96 19.66 24.80
C SER A 116 5.65 19.75 23.44
N TYR A 117 6.78 20.46 23.37
CA TYR A 117 7.61 20.51 22.16
C TYR A 117 8.17 19.12 21.80
N ALA A 118 8.63 18.36 22.79
CA ALA A 118 9.10 16.98 22.61
C ALA A 118 8.06 16.06 21.95
N ILE A 119 6.80 16.18 22.36
CA ILE A 119 5.70 15.39 21.81
C ILE A 119 5.36 15.83 20.40
N GLN A 120 5.34 17.14 20.14
CA GLN A 120 5.18 17.64 18.79
C GLN A 120 6.29 17.16 17.87
N MET A 121 7.54 17.10 18.35
CA MET A 121 8.66 16.53 17.60
C MET A 121 8.48 15.03 17.35
N LEU A 122 8.09 14.23 18.34
CA LEU A 122 7.85 12.79 18.13
C LEU A 122 6.80 12.54 17.06
N ARG A 123 5.65 13.21 17.16
CA ARG A 123 4.54 13.08 16.21
C ARG A 123 4.86 13.59 14.81
N ARG A 124 5.74 14.58 14.70
CA ARG A 124 6.08 15.20 13.40
C ARG A 124 7.29 14.57 12.75
N SER A 125 8.31 14.23 13.51
CA SER A 125 9.63 13.85 13.03
C SER A 125 10.38 13.09 14.14
N ALA A 126 9.92 11.87 14.46
CA ALA A 126 10.49 11.04 15.53
C ALA A 126 12.01 10.84 15.39
N TYR A 127 12.57 10.95 14.18
CA TYR A 127 14.01 10.87 13.95
C TYR A 127 14.81 12.08 14.42
N GLU A 128 14.19 13.25 14.53
CA GLU A 128 14.83 14.42 15.15
C GLU A 128 14.82 14.33 16.68
N PHE A 129 14.11 13.33 17.24
CA PHE A 129 14.00 13.19 18.68
C PHE A 129 15.32 12.68 19.30
N PRO A 130 15.80 13.31 20.39
CA PRO A 130 17.07 12.94 21.02
C PRO A 130 17.15 11.45 21.39
N GLY A 131 18.20 10.78 20.90
CA GLY A 131 18.49 9.39 21.19
C GLY A 131 17.91 8.39 20.18
N MET A 132 16.82 8.73 19.46
CA MET A 132 16.18 7.80 18.52
C MET A 132 17.13 7.34 17.42
N GLU A 133 17.83 8.27 16.78
CA GLU A 133 18.81 7.93 15.74
C GLU A 133 19.88 6.96 16.26
N LYS A 134 20.58 7.35 17.33
CA LYS A 134 21.78 6.65 17.82
C LYS A 134 21.47 5.35 18.56
N GLU A 135 20.42 5.35 19.39
CA GLU A 135 20.08 4.25 20.29
C GLU A 135 19.05 3.28 19.70
N VAL A 136 18.27 3.69 18.69
CA VAL A 136 17.20 2.86 18.11
C VAL A 136 17.43 2.62 16.62
N PHE A 137 17.45 3.67 15.80
CA PHE A 137 17.43 3.52 14.34
C PHE A 137 18.70 2.92 13.77
N ARG A 138 19.88 3.27 14.28
CA ARG A 138 21.14 2.61 13.84
C ARG A 138 21.15 1.11 14.12
N LEU A 139 20.50 0.65 15.20
CA LEU A 139 20.40 -0.78 15.53
C LEU A 139 19.38 -1.52 14.66
N LEU A 140 18.28 -0.84 14.32
CA LEU A 140 17.25 -1.38 13.42
C LEU A 140 17.70 -1.36 11.95
N LYS A 141 18.51 -0.35 11.55
CA LYS A 141 19.06 -0.20 10.21
C LYS A 141 19.84 -1.42 9.74
N PHE A 142 20.40 -2.20 10.67
CA PHE A 142 21.05 -3.46 10.32
C PHE A 142 20.13 -4.42 9.55
N SER A 143 18.83 -4.49 9.92
CA SER A 143 17.84 -5.28 9.19
C SER A 143 17.63 -4.76 7.75
N TYR A 144 17.67 -3.44 7.57
CA TYR A 144 17.60 -2.80 6.25
C TYR A 144 18.88 -3.05 5.42
N ASP A 145 20.05 -2.92 6.03
CA ASP A 145 21.34 -3.14 5.37
C ASP A 145 21.50 -4.59 4.91
N SER A 146 20.93 -5.53 5.67
CA SER A 146 20.91 -6.97 5.36
C SER A 146 19.99 -7.35 4.20
N LEU A 147 19.16 -6.43 3.68
CA LEU A 147 18.35 -6.71 2.49
C LEU A 147 19.24 -6.95 1.27
N SER A 148 18.97 -8.02 0.53
CA SER A 148 19.87 -8.52 -0.52
C SER A 148 19.91 -7.69 -1.80
N SER A 149 19.03 -6.69 -1.96
CA SER A 149 18.99 -5.85 -3.17
C SER A 149 18.46 -4.45 -2.91
N ASP A 150 18.89 -3.51 -3.75
CA ASP A 150 18.41 -2.13 -3.70
C ASP A 150 16.92 -2.02 -4.01
N VAL A 151 16.36 -2.96 -4.80
CA VAL A 151 14.91 -3.02 -5.04
C VAL A 151 14.14 -3.26 -3.75
N LEU A 152 14.59 -4.20 -2.90
CA LEU A 152 13.96 -4.45 -1.59
C LEU A 152 14.04 -3.21 -0.71
N ARG A 153 15.19 -2.54 -0.71
CA ARG A 153 15.43 -1.30 0.05
C ARG A 153 14.51 -0.18 -0.42
N SER A 154 14.46 0.11 -1.72
CA SER A 154 13.57 1.13 -2.30
C SER A 154 12.09 0.84 -2.03
N CYS A 155 11.67 -0.42 -2.18
CA CYS A 155 10.32 -0.84 -1.86
C CYS A 155 9.97 -0.60 -0.38
N LEU A 156 10.87 -0.94 0.55
CA LEU A 156 10.65 -0.66 1.97
C LEU A 156 10.57 0.84 2.26
N LEU A 157 11.51 1.64 1.75
CA LEU A 157 11.51 3.10 1.94
C LEU A 157 10.23 3.72 1.40
N TYR A 158 9.71 3.20 0.28
CA TYR A 158 8.45 3.66 -0.31
C TYR A 158 7.24 3.40 0.60
N CYS A 159 7.25 2.31 1.36
CA CYS A 159 6.17 2.03 2.30
C CYS A 159 6.08 3.08 3.43
N SER A 160 7.15 3.82 3.73
CA SER A 160 7.13 4.93 4.71
C SER A 160 6.27 6.12 4.28
N LEU A 161 5.91 6.20 2.99
CA LEU A 161 5.03 7.26 2.46
C LEU A 161 3.59 7.13 2.95
N PHE A 162 3.20 5.95 3.44
CA PHE A 162 1.88 5.73 4.01
C PHE A 162 1.83 6.25 5.46
N PRO A 163 0.65 6.69 5.95
CA PRO A 163 0.49 7.13 7.33
C PRO A 163 0.79 6.04 8.36
N GLU A 164 1.02 6.44 9.60
CA GLU A 164 1.00 5.54 10.77
C GLU A 164 -0.29 4.73 10.82
N ASP A 165 -0.16 3.47 11.29
CA ASP A 165 -1.23 2.48 11.38
C ASP A 165 -2.03 2.20 10.09
N TYR A 166 -1.58 2.71 8.94
CA TYR A 166 -2.29 2.54 7.69
C TYR A 166 -2.17 1.09 7.19
N GLN A 167 -3.31 0.42 7.02
CA GLN A 167 -3.36 -0.89 6.36
C GLN A 167 -3.22 -0.68 4.86
N ILE A 168 -2.03 -0.96 4.33
CA ILE A 168 -1.71 -0.81 2.92
C ILE A 168 -2.17 -2.07 2.18
N SER A 169 -3.04 -1.90 1.18
CA SER A 169 -3.40 -3.00 0.30
C SER A 169 -2.15 -3.50 -0.44
N LYS A 170 -1.90 -4.82 -0.39
CA LYS A 170 -0.76 -5.43 -1.10
C LYS A 170 -0.83 -5.13 -2.60
N THR A 171 -2.03 -5.13 -3.19
CA THR A 171 -2.21 -4.83 -4.62
C THR A 171 -1.92 -3.37 -4.94
N GLU A 172 -2.43 -2.43 -4.15
CA GLU A 172 -2.17 -0.99 -4.33
C GLU A 172 -0.68 -0.68 -4.20
N LEU A 173 -0.01 -1.29 -3.22
CA LEU A 173 1.43 -1.12 -3.00
C LEU A 173 2.25 -1.61 -4.19
N ILE A 174 1.93 -2.79 -4.71
CA ILE A 174 2.60 -3.36 -5.88
C ILE A 174 2.38 -2.46 -7.11
N GLU A 175 1.15 -2.01 -7.35
CA GLU A 175 0.83 -1.12 -8.48
C GLU A 175 1.56 0.24 -8.36
N CYS A 176 1.72 0.76 -7.15
CA CYS A 176 2.57 1.93 -6.92
C CYS A 176 4.03 1.65 -7.27
N TRP A 177 4.58 0.50 -6.88
CA TRP A 177 5.96 0.11 -7.24
C TRP A 177 6.14 -0.10 -8.75
N ILE A 178 5.09 -0.56 -9.46
CA ILE A 178 5.07 -0.61 -10.92
C ILE A 178 5.15 0.81 -11.49
N GLY A 179 4.39 1.75 -10.95
CA GLY A 179 4.39 3.16 -11.37
C GLY A 179 5.72 3.87 -11.12
N GLU A 180 6.35 3.62 -9.97
CA GLU A 180 7.70 4.08 -9.64
C GLU A 180 8.76 3.51 -10.60
N GLY A 181 8.53 2.28 -11.08
CA GLY A 181 9.45 1.52 -11.92
C GLY A 181 10.47 0.72 -11.10
N PHE A 182 10.17 0.36 -9.85
CA PHE A 182 11.03 -0.49 -9.03
C PHE A 182 11.02 -1.94 -9.51
N LEU A 183 9.88 -2.40 -10.02
CA LEU A 183 9.71 -3.77 -10.48
C LEU A 183 10.13 -3.89 -11.94
N LYS A 184 10.91 -4.94 -12.24
CA LYS A 184 11.41 -5.18 -13.59
C LYS A 184 10.37 -5.93 -14.39
N GLU A 185 10.25 -5.57 -15.65
CA GLU A 185 9.37 -6.26 -16.57
C GLU A 185 10.04 -7.58 -16.96
N ASN A 186 9.62 -8.67 -16.31
CA ASN A 186 10.05 -10.03 -16.66
C ASN A 186 9.05 -10.65 -17.65
N GLU A 187 9.52 -11.59 -18.47
CA GLU A 187 8.68 -12.36 -19.39
C GLU A 187 7.69 -13.24 -18.58
N GLY A 188 6.39 -12.93 -18.66
CA GLY A 188 5.33 -13.72 -18.03
C GLY A 188 4.16 -12.89 -17.51
N ILE A 189 2.96 -13.46 -17.61
CA ILE A 189 1.67 -12.74 -17.54
C ILE A 189 1.35 -12.22 -16.12
N ASN A 190 2.04 -12.70 -15.09
CA ASN A 190 1.97 -12.19 -13.72
C ASN A 190 3.35 -11.91 -13.12
N GLY A 191 4.41 -11.85 -13.95
CA GLY A 191 5.79 -11.77 -13.48
C GLY A 191 6.02 -10.60 -12.52
N VAL A 192 5.47 -9.43 -12.86
CA VAL A 192 5.65 -8.20 -12.09
C VAL A 192 4.85 -8.21 -10.77
N HIS A 193 3.59 -8.69 -10.78
CA HIS A 193 2.79 -8.78 -9.55
C HIS A 193 3.34 -9.85 -8.61
N ASN A 194 3.72 -11.02 -9.13
CA ASN A 194 4.34 -12.07 -8.34
C ASN A 194 5.68 -11.60 -7.75
N GLN A 195 6.49 -10.87 -8.53
CA GLN A 195 7.69 -10.22 -8.00
C GLN A 195 7.35 -9.29 -6.83
N GLY A 196 6.30 -8.49 -6.96
CA GLY A 196 5.79 -7.63 -5.88
C GLY A 196 5.41 -8.40 -4.62
N TYR A 197 4.63 -9.48 -4.75
CA TYR A 197 4.27 -10.34 -3.61
C TYR A 197 5.49 -11.04 -2.99
N CYS A 198 6.46 -11.47 -3.79
CA CYS A 198 7.71 -12.02 -3.28
C CYS A 198 8.49 -10.98 -2.47
N ILE A 199 8.58 -9.74 -2.94
CA ILE A 199 9.21 -8.63 -2.20
C ILE A 199 8.50 -8.40 -0.86
N ILE A 200 7.16 -8.34 -0.87
CA ILE A 200 6.36 -8.20 0.37
C ILE A 200 6.68 -9.35 1.32
N GLY A 201 6.67 -10.60 0.84
CA GLY A 201 7.00 -11.78 1.66
C GLY A 201 8.39 -11.70 2.29
N VAL A 202 9.40 -11.28 1.53
CA VAL A 202 10.77 -11.08 2.06
C VAL A 202 10.79 -10.00 3.16
N LEU A 203 10.11 -8.86 2.94
CA LEU A 203 10.06 -7.79 3.93
C LEU A 203 9.28 -8.21 5.21
N VAL A 204 8.23 -9.01 5.07
CA VAL A 204 7.50 -9.61 6.20
C VAL A 204 8.39 -10.60 6.96
N HIS A 205 9.08 -11.50 6.26
CA HIS A 205 9.99 -12.47 6.88
C HIS A 205 11.19 -11.79 7.56
N ALA A 206 11.60 -10.62 7.08
CA ALA A 206 12.61 -9.79 7.71
C ALA A 206 12.10 -8.97 8.92
N CYS A 207 10.83 -9.14 9.30
CA CYS A 207 10.15 -8.37 10.35
C CYS A 207 10.17 -6.85 10.10
N LEU A 208 10.24 -6.42 8.84
CA LEU A 208 10.21 -5.00 8.43
C LEU A 208 8.81 -4.55 7.96
N LEU A 209 7.95 -5.52 7.64
CA LEU A 209 6.51 -5.35 7.43
C LEU A 209 5.73 -6.32 8.32
N GLU A 210 4.53 -5.93 8.72
CA GLU A 210 3.59 -6.77 9.45
C GLU A 210 2.39 -7.13 8.57
N GLU A 211 1.94 -8.38 8.66
CA GLU A 211 0.70 -8.83 8.04
C GLU A 211 -0.51 -8.27 8.79
N ALA A 212 -1.44 -7.65 8.05
CA ALA A 212 -2.69 -7.10 8.57
C ALA A 212 -3.89 -7.79 7.91
N GLY A 213 -4.02 -9.10 8.14
CA GLY A 213 -4.95 -9.96 7.41
C GLY A 213 -4.32 -10.57 6.16
N SER A 214 -5.12 -11.08 5.23
CA SER A 214 -4.61 -11.76 4.02
C SER A 214 -4.03 -10.80 2.99
N ASP A 215 -4.67 -9.65 2.81
CA ASP A 215 -4.46 -8.77 1.66
C ASP A 215 -3.83 -7.42 2.00
N TYR A 216 -3.51 -7.20 3.27
CA TYR A 216 -2.93 -5.94 3.73
C TYR A 216 -1.63 -6.17 4.50
N VAL A 217 -0.75 -5.18 4.42
CA VAL A 217 0.45 -5.08 5.24
C VAL A 217 0.50 -3.70 5.89
N LYS A 218 1.27 -3.56 6.96
CA LYS A 218 1.57 -2.27 7.58
C LYS A 218 3.04 -2.21 8.01
N LEU A 219 3.55 -0.99 8.18
CA LEU A 219 4.79 -0.79 8.94
C LEU A 219 4.43 -0.61 10.40
N HIS A 220 5.24 -1.19 11.27
CA HIS A 220 5.28 -0.78 12.67
C HIS A 220 5.84 0.65 12.77
N ASP A 221 5.31 1.49 13.66
CA ASP A 221 5.61 2.93 13.68
C ASP A 221 7.11 3.22 13.84
N VAL A 222 7.79 2.56 14.78
CA VAL A 222 9.26 2.69 14.90
C VAL A 222 10.03 2.25 13.65
N ILE A 223 9.55 1.24 12.92
CA ILE A 223 10.17 0.83 11.64
C ILE A 223 9.90 1.89 10.57
N ARG A 224 8.70 2.46 10.54
CA ARG A 224 8.34 3.57 9.66
C ARG A 224 9.25 4.78 9.92
N ASP A 225 9.43 5.18 11.16
CA ASP A 225 10.30 6.30 11.52
C ASP A 225 11.76 6.05 11.17
N MET A 226 12.24 4.82 11.36
CA MET A 226 13.57 4.42 10.90
C MET A 226 13.68 4.51 9.37
N THR A 227 12.69 4.00 8.63
CA THR A 227 12.72 4.06 7.15
C THR A 227 12.65 5.49 6.64
N TRP A 228 11.90 6.36 7.34
CA TRP A 228 11.87 7.78 7.04
C TRP A 228 13.24 8.43 7.29
N TRP A 229 13.85 8.18 8.44
CA TRP A 229 15.21 8.65 8.73
C TRP A 229 16.22 8.22 7.66
N ILE A 230 16.18 6.96 7.22
CA ILE A 230 17.05 6.46 6.15
C ILE A 230 16.79 7.22 4.85
N ALA A 231 15.52 7.38 4.46
CA ALA A 231 15.16 8.08 3.23
C ALA A 231 15.62 9.55 3.23
N CYS A 232 15.50 10.26 4.36
CA CYS A 232 15.84 11.67 4.46
C CYS A 232 17.33 11.93 4.67
N GLU A 233 17.97 11.22 5.60
CA GLU A 233 19.33 11.56 6.08
C GLU A 233 20.43 10.68 5.47
N VAL A 234 20.10 9.48 5.00
CA VAL A 234 21.10 8.51 4.50
C VAL A 234 21.09 8.46 2.99
N GLU A 235 19.92 8.19 2.40
CA GLU A 235 19.75 8.04 0.95
C GLU A 235 19.41 9.36 0.24
N ASN A 236 19.08 10.41 1.00
CA ASN A 236 18.73 11.74 0.49
C ASN A 236 17.65 11.70 -0.61
N GLU A 237 16.60 10.91 -0.38
CA GLU A 237 15.49 10.70 -1.31
C GLU A 237 14.52 11.91 -1.39
N ASN A 238 14.78 12.97 -0.60
CA ASN A 238 14.03 14.23 -0.58
C ASN A 238 12.50 14.05 -0.42
N PHE A 239 12.08 13.40 0.65
CA PHE A 239 10.66 13.25 0.98
C PHE A 239 10.12 14.50 1.70
N LEU A 240 8.86 14.82 1.45
CA LEU A 240 8.08 15.76 2.28
C LEU A 240 6.93 14.99 2.91
N VAL A 241 7.21 14.25 3.98
CA VAL A 241 6.23 13.37 4.61
C VAL A 241 5.28 14.20 5.47
N SER A 242 3.99 14.21 5.12
CA SER A 242 2.95 14.94 5.86
C SER A 242 1.60 14.23 5.75
N ALA A 243 1.62 12.90 5.67
CA ALA A 243 0.43 12.07 5.57
C ALA A 243 -0.15 11.75 6.96
N GLY A 244 -1.47 11.82 7.12
CA GLY A 244 -2.13 11.42 8.37
C GLY A 244 -2.08 12.40 9.53
N ILE A 245 -1.54 13.61 9.36
CA ILE A 245 -1.31 14.57 10.46
C ILE A 245 -2.40 15.64 10.59
N GLU A 246 -3.56 15.40 9.97
CA GLU A 246 -4.75 16.26 10.01
C GLU A 246 -4.60 17.66 9.40
N LEU A 247 -3.75 17.83 8.39
CA LEU A 247 -3.60 19.12 7.71
C LEU A 247 -4.91 19.59 7.07
N THR A 248 -5.30 20.84 7.31
CA THR A 248 -6.40 21.51 6.60
C THR A 248 -5.91 22.24 5.34
N GLU A 249 -4.61 22.57 5.30
CA GLU A 249 -3.94 23.22 4.18
C GLU A 249 -2.66 22.47 3.84
N PRO A 250 -2.27 22.42 2.56
CA PRO A 250 -1.01 21.82 2.15
C PRO A 250 0.20 22.62 2.70
N PRO A 251 1.36 21.99 2.89
CA PRO A 251 2.58 22.71 3.24
C PRO A 251 2.91 23.78 2.18
N GLU A 252 3.59 24.86 2.60
CA GLU A 252 4.03 25.92 1.71
C GLU A 252 4.70 25.38 0.43
N VAL A 253 4.28 25.88 -0.73
CA VAL A 253 4.73 25.43 -2.07
C VAL A 253 6.25 25.41 -2.21
N LYS A 254 6.95 26.37 -1.58
CA LYS A 254 8.42 26.42 -1.60
C LYS A 254 9.08 25.14 -1.05
N LYS A 255 8.40 24.42 -0.15
CA LYS A 255 8.88 23.15 0.42
C LYS A 255 8.75 21.97 -0.54
N TRP A 256 8.11 22.16 -1.71
CA TRP A 256 7.85 21.09 -2.68
C TRP A 256 8.92 21.05 -3.80
N GLU A 257 9.63 22.16 -4.03
CA GLU A 257 10.45 22.40 -5.24
C GLU A 257 11.53 21.35 -5.48
N ASP A 258 12.20 20.92 -4.41
CA ASP A 258 13.31 19.97 -4.42
C ASP A 258 12.88 18.52 -4.10
N LYS A 259 11.57 18.29 -3.91
CA LYS A 259 11.05 17.02 -3.39
C LYS A 259 10.75 16.03 -4.49
N ARG A 260 11.13 14.79 -4.26
CA ARG A 260 10.84 13.67 -5.17
C ARG A 260 9.55 12.95 -4.81
N ARG A 261 9.16 12.95 -3.53
CA ARG A 261 7.93 12.27 -3.07
C ARG A 261 7.23 13.10 -2.01
N ILE A 262 5.95 13.34 -2.24
CA ILE A 262 5.10 14.17 -1.37
C ILE A 262 3.85 13.36 -1.02
N PRO A 263 3.85 12.65 0.13
CA PRO A 263 2.65 12.04 0.63
C PRO A 263 1.87 13.00 1.53
N LEU A 264 0.70 13.42 1.05
CA LEU A 264 -0.28 14.29 1.73
C LEU A 264 -1.63 13.58 1.92
N MET A 265 -1.65 12.26 1.80
CA MET A 265 -2.87 11.47 1.97
C MET A 265 -3.36 11.46 3.42
N ARG A 266 -4.65 11.14 3.61
CA ARG A 266 -5.30 11.05 4.94
C ARG A 266 -5.19 12.36 5.72
N ASN A 267 -5.55 13.46 5.07
CA ASN A 267 -5.61 14.79 5.67
C ASN A 267 -7.01 15.39 5.47
N LYS A 268 -7.17 16.66 5.82
CA LYS A 268 -8.41 17.45 5.72
C LYS A 268 -8.25 18.58 4.68
N ILE A 269 -7.39 18.39 3.68
CA ILE A 269 -7.09 19.42 2.68
C ILE A 269 -8.28 19.58 1.74
N VAL A 270 -8.70 20.83 1.53
CA VAL A 270 -9.81 21.19 0.64
C VAL A 270 -9.32 21.84 -0.65
N ILE A 271 -8.28 22.67 -0.56
CA ILE A 271 -7.77 23.48 -1.67
C ILE A 271 -6.27 23.20 -1.85
N LEU A 272 -5.86 22.98 -3.10
CA LEU A 272 -4.46 22.84 -3.49
C LEU A 272 -3.86 24.19 -3.89
N PRO A 273 -2.54 24.36 -3.76
CA PRO A 273 -1.89 25.59 -4.18
C PRO A 273 -2.01 25.79 -5.70
N ILE A 274 -1.95 27.04 -6.13
CA ILE A 274 -1.91 27.39 -7.54
C ILE A 274 -0.49 27.17 -8.06
N THR A 275 -0.36 26.43 -9.16
CA THR A 275 0.90 26.27 -9.92
C THR A 275 2.16 25.95 -9.11
N PRO A 276 2.22 24.82 -8.36
CA PRO A 276 3.45 24.41 -7.68
C PRO A 276 4.54 23.99 -8.69
N ILE A 277 5.76 24.52 -8.51
CA ILE A 277 6.92 24.19 -9.34
C ILE A 277 7.65 23.00 -8.72
N CYS A 278 7.47 21.79 -9.26
CA CYS A 278 8.04 20.56 -8.69
C CYS A 278 8.66 19.68 -9.80
N PRO A 279 9.76 20.12 -10.45
CA PRO A 279 10.30 19.47 -11.64
C PRO A 279 10.81 18.04 -11.40
N HIS A 280 11.18 17.72 -10.15
CA HIS A 280 11.73 16.43 -9.74
C HIS A 280 10.72 15.52 -9.04
N LEU A 281 9.47 15.95 -8.91
CA LEU A 281 8.44 15.18 -8.22
C LEU A 281 8.10 13.91 -9.02
N ILE A 282 8.20 12.76 -8.36
CA ILE A 282 7.93 11.42 -8.90
C ILE A 282 6.60 10.89 -8.36
N THR A 283 6.36 11.07 -7.06
CA THR A 283 5.16 10.54 -6.39
C THR A 283 4.42 11.63 -5.61
N LEU A 284 3.12 11.72 -5.85
CA LEU A 284 2.21 12.62 -5.16
C LEU A 284 0.99 11.84 -4.67
N PHE A 285 0.87 11.70 -3.35
CA PHE A 285 -0.33 11.12 -2.74
C PHE A 285 -1.20 12.22 -2.15
N LEU A 286 -2.42 12.31 -2.65
CA LEU A 286 -3.47 13.25 -2.23
C LEU A 286 -4.75 12.52 -1.84
N GLY A 287 -4.72 11.19 -1.76
CA GLY A 287 -5.90 10.39 -1.44
C GLY A 287 -6.43 10.60 -0.02
N ILE A 288 -7.70 10.31 0.22
CA ILE A 288 -8.35 10.47 1.53
C ILE A 288 -8.19 11.92 2.04
N ASN A 289 -8.63 12.87 1.22
CA ASN A 289 -8.73 14.29 1.57
C ASN A 289 -10.17 14.77 1.30
N MET A 290 -10.39 16.08 1.43
CA MET A 290 -11.66 16.74 1.14
C MET A 290 -11.52 17.67 -0.07
N LEU A 291 -10.69 17.28 -1.06
CA LEU A 291 -10.42 18.13 -2.21
C LEU A 291 -11.71 18.42 -2.98
N ASP A 292 -12.07 19.69 -3.08
CA ASP A 292 -13.26 20.12 -3.82
C ASP A 292 -12.93 20.34 -5.31
N THR A 293 -11.79 20.97 -5.58
CA THR A 293 -11.30 21.28 -6.92
C THR A 293 -9.77 21.15 -6.98
N ILE A 294 -9.26 20.93 -8.19
CA ILE A 294 -7.83 21.02 -8.49
C ILE A 294 -7.64 22.19 -9.46
N PRO A 295 -6.79 23.19 -9.15
CA PRO A 295 -6.51 24.28 -10.07
C PRO A 295 -6.07 23.78 -11.46
N SER A 296 -6.49 24.45 -12.52
CA SER A 296 -6.22 24.00 -13.90
C SER A 296 -4.73 23.93 -14.25
N ASP A 297 -3.92 24.76 -13.58
CA ASP A 297 -2.47 24.87 -13.75
C ASP A 297 -1.66 24.07 -12.71
N PHE A 298 -2.32 23.33 -11.83
CA PHE A 298 -1.67 22.61 -10.72
C PHE A 298 -0.58 21.65 -11.20
N PHE A 299 -0.79 21.00 -12.36
CA PHE A 299 0.10 19.99 -12.92
C PHE A 299 1.17 20.54 -13.88
N ASP A 300 1.21 21.86 -14.10
CA ASP A 300 1.99 22.48 -15.18
C ASP A 300 3.50 22.24 -15.09
N PHE A 301 4.02 22.13 -13.87
CA PHE A 301 5.45 22.06 -13.59
C PHE A 301 5.84 20.78 -12.84
N MET A 302 5.22 19.65 -13.22
CA MET A 302 5.52 18.32 -12.68
C MET A 302 5.81 17.27 -13.77
N PRO A 303 6.72 17.53 -14.72
CA PRO A 303 6.92 16.65 -15.88
C PRO A 303 7.43 15.24 -15.53
N SER A 304 8.04 15.08 -14.35
CA SER A 304 8.63 13.82 -13.88
C SER A 304 7.66 12.93 -13.09
N LEU A 305 6.42 13.40 -12.85
CA LEU A 305 5.48 12.68 -11.98
C LEU A 305 5.09 11.35 -12.62
N LYS A 306 5.30 10.26 -11.87
CA LYS A 306 5.00 8.88 -12.28
C LYS A 306 3.80 8.30 -11.53
N VAL A 307 3.60 8.67 -10.27
CA VAL A 307 2.55 8.12 -9.42
C VAL A 307 1.70 9.25 -8.86
N LEU A 308 0.41 9.24 -9.20
CA LEU A 308 -0.59 10.16 -8.67
C LEU A 308 -1.75 9.39 -8.05
N ASN A 309 -1.97 9.60 -6.75
CA ASN A 309 -3.12 9.05 -6.04
C ASN A 309 -4.04 10.18 -5.59
N LEU A 310 -5.24 10.26 -6.18
CA LEU A 310 -6.32 11.19 -5.82
C LEU A 310 -7.52 10.46 -5.20
N SER A 311 -7.39 9.17 -4.86
CA SER A 311 -8.51 8.34 -4.43
C SER A 311 -9.24 8.88 -3.21
N LYS A 312 -10.52 8.52 -3.04
CA LYS A 312 -11.32 8.87 -1.86
C LYS A 312 -11.46 10.37 -1.58
N ASN A 313 -11.28 11.22 -2.59
CA ASN A 313 -11.67 12.63 -2.55
C ASN A 313 -13.13 12.77 -3.01
N ARG A 314 -14.06 12.56 -2.08
CA ARG A 314 -15.49 12.48 -2.40
C ARG A 314 -16.14 13.83 -2.71
N SER A 315 -15.46 14.95 -2.48
CA SER A 315 -15.94 16.27 -2.95
C SER A 315 -15.45 16.62 -4.35
N LEU A 316 -14.43 15.91 -4.86
CA LEU A 316 -13.79 16.23 -6.13
C LEU A 316 -14.69 15.82 -7.29
N SER A 317 -15.25 16.80 -8.00
CA SER A 317 -16.24 16.57 -9.06
C SER A 317 -15.70 16.68 -10.48
N GLN A 318 -14.49 17.22 -10.65
CA GLN A 318 -13.85 17.43 -11.94
C GLN A 318 -12.35 17.12 -11.86
N LEU A 319 -11.81 16.55 -12.94
CA LEU A 319 -10.37 16.42 -13.15
C LEU A 319 -9.93 17.48 -14.17
N PRO A 320 -8.97 18.37 -13.87
CA PRO A 320 -8.57 19.43 -14.79
C PRO A 320 -7.86 18.85 -16.02
N SER A 321 -8.07 19.45 -17.19
CA SER A 321 -7.41 19.05 -18.45
C SER A 321 -5.88 19.16 -18.39
N GLY A 322 -5.35 19.98 -17.47
CA GLY A 322 -3.92 20.08 -17.15
C GLY A 322 -3.27 18.75 -16.74
N ILE A 323 -4.05 17.73 -16.34
CA ILE A 323 -3.57 16.37 -16.10
C ILE A 323 -2.77 15.81 -17.29
N SER A 324 -3.10 16.23 -18.51
CA SER A 324 -2.43 15.82 -19.75
C SER A 324 -0.95 16.21 -19.84
N LYS A 325 -0.50 17.17 -19.00
CA LYS A 325 0.90 17.60 -18.91
C LYS A 325 1.79 16.59 -18.18
N LEU A 326 1.20 15.65 -17.44
CA LEU A 326 1.91 14.61 -16.69
C LEU A 326 2.39 13.47 -17.60
N VAL A 327 3.16 13.78 -18.64
CA VAL A 327 3.53 12.82 -19.71
C VAL A 327 4.33 11.61 -19.21
N SER A 328 4.95 11.70 -18.02
CA SER A 328 5.67 10.59 -17.37
C SER A 328 4.79 9.69 -16.49
N LEU A 329 3.50 10.00 -16.35
CA LEU A 329 2.61 9.30 -15.42
C LEU A 329 2.44 7.83 -15.80
N GLN A 330 2.67 6.95 -14.83
CA GLN A 330 2.59 5.49 -14.97
C GLN A 330 1.50 4.88 -14.08
N TYR A 331 1.17 5.53 -12.96
CA TYR A 331 0.10 5.11 -12.05
C TYR A 331 -0.83 6.29 -11.78
N LEU A 332 -2.12 6.09 -12.02
CA LEU A 332 -3.18 7.04 -11.71
C LEU A 332 -4.31 6.34 -10.96
N ASN A 333 -4.59 6.81 -9.74
CA ASN A 333 -5.71 6.33 -8.94
C ASN A 333 -6.72 7.45 -8.67
N LEU A 334 -7.93 7.28 -9.21
CA LEU A 334 -9.09 8.17 -9.05
C LEU A 334 -10.23 7.47 -8.31
N SER A 335 -10.01 6.29 -7.74
CA SER A 335 -11.06 5.48 -7.14
C SER A 335 -11.80 6.21 -6.02
N GLU A 336 -13.09 5.92 -5.85
CA GLU A 336 -13.94 6.55 -4.84
C GLU A 336 -13.95 8.10 -4.85
N THR A 337 -13.69 8.73 -6.01
CA THR A 337 -13.94 10.16 -6.22
C THR A 337 -15.32 10.40 -6.83
N PHE A 338 -15.81 11.64 -6.76
CA PHE A 338 -17.10 12.03 -7.37
C PHE A 338 -16.91 12.72 -8.73
N ILE A 339 -15.77 12.47 -9.38
CA ILE A 339 -15.48 13.02 -10.70
C ILE A 339 -16.55 12.55 -11.69
N LYS A 340 -17.16 13.52 -12.38
CA LYS A 340 -18.29 13.26 -13.29
C LYS A 340 -17.84 12.90 -14.70
N GLU A 341 -16.70 13.41 -15.14
CA GLU A 341 -16.20 13.23 -16.50
C GLU A 341 -14.68 13.12 -16.50
N LEU A 342 -14.13 12.21 -17.32
CA LEU A 342 -12.70 12.18 -17.62
C LEU A 342 -12.40 13.11 -18.81
N PRO A 343 -11.41 14.00 -18.73
CA PRO A 343 -11.06 14.91 -19.83
C PRO A 343 -10.49 14.13 -21.03
N HIS A 344 -10.85 14.53 -22.25
CA HIS A 344 -10.33 13.89 -23.47
C HIS A 344 -8.80 14.02 -23.56
N GLU A 345 -8.23 15.09 -22.99
CA GLU A 345 -6.79 15.35 -22.93
C GLU A 345 -6.02 14.26 -22.16
N LEU A 346 -6.69 13.45 -21.32
CA LEU A 346 -6.08 12.34 -20.61
C LEU A 346 -5.40 11.32 -21.55
N LYS A 347 -5.80 11.26 -22.83
CA LYS A 347 -5.14 10.46 -23.88
C LYS A 347 -3.64 10.76 -24.06
N ALA A 348 -3.16 11.92 -23.59
CA ALA A 348 -1.76 12.29 -23.64
C ALA A 348 -0.87 11.40 -22.75
N LEU A 349 -1.45 10.71 -21.75
CA LEU A 349 -0.74 9.88 -20.78
C LEU A 349 -0.37 8.49 -21.35
N LYS A 350 0.46 8.47 -22.39
CA LYS A 350 0.83 7.24 -23.12
C LYS A 350 1.67 6.24 -22.30
N ASN A 351 2.29 6.71 -21.23
CA ASN A 351 3.13 5.89 -20.34
C ASN A 351 2.34 5.22 -19.21
N LEU A 352 1.02 5.40 -19.17
CA LEU A 352 0.18 4.88 -18.10
C LEU A 352 0.18 3.34 -18.10
N LYS A 353 0.57 2.76 -16.96
CA LYS A 353 0.60 1.30 -16.71
C LYS A 353 -0.55 0.85 -15.82
N CYS A 354 -0.97 1.69 -14.89
CA CYS A 354 -2.02 1.39 -13.92
C CYS A 354 -3.04 2.54 -13.89
N LEU A 355 -4.31 2.22 -14.13
CA LEU A 355 -5.43 3.13 -14.02
C LEU A 355 -6.50 2.52 -13.11
N ASN A 356 -6.78 3.20 -11.99
CA ASN A 356 -7.84 2.80 -11.07
C ASN A 356 -8.96 3.84 -11.02
N LEU A 357 -10.16 3.40 -11.44
CA LEU A 357 -11.43 4.12 -11.49
C LEU A 357 -12.51 3.41 -10.65
N GLU A 358 -12.14 2.47 -9.79
CA GLU A 358 -13.11 1.70 -9.00
C GLU A 358 -13.99 2.61 -8.14
N TYR A 359 -15.26 2.25 -8.03
CA TYR A 359 -16.24 2.93 -7.19
C TYR A 359 -16.44 4.42 -7.53
N MET A 360 -16.11 4.87 -8.74
CA MET A 360 -16.46 6.19 -9.26
C MET A 360 -17.94 6.22 -9.70
N ARG A 361 -18.86 6.12 -8.73
CA ARG A 361 -20.31 5.95 -8.98
C ARG A 361 -20.98 7.13 -9.69
N TYR A 362 -20.36 8.31 -9.65
CA TYR A 362 -20.87 9.53 -10.28
C TYR A 362 -20.23 9.81 -11.65
N LEU A 363 -19.36 8.92 -12.15
CA LEU A 363 -18.74 9.09 -13.46
C LEU A 363 -19.75 8.82 -14.57
N HIS A 364 -20.15 9.86 -15.30
CA HIS A 364 -21.08 9.75 -16.41
C HIS A 364 -20.34 9.60 -17.75
N THR A 365 -19.19 10.27 -17.88
CA THR A 365 -18.50 10.37 -19.17
C THR A 365 -17.08 9.85 -19.08
N ILE A 366 -16.82 8.76 -19.80
CA ILE A 366 -15.48 8.37 -20.23
C ILE A 366 -15.49 8.55 -21.76
N PRO A 367 -14.80 9.55 -22.32
CA PRO A 367 -14.83 9.83 -23.75
C PRO A 367 -14.50 8.60 -24.60
N ARG A 368 -15.24 8.41 -25.69
CA ARG A 368 -14.90 7.40 -26.70
C ARG A 368 -13.45 7.60 -27.19
N GLN A 369 -12.82 6.47 -27.53
CA GLN A 369 -11.43 6.32 -27.92
C GLN A 369 -10.43 6.75 -26.84
N LEU A 370 -10.84 6.96 -25.59
CA LEU A 370 -9.88 7.34 -24.54
C LEU A 370 -9.05 6.13 -24.09
N LEU A 371 -9.70 5.00 -23.77
CA LEU A 371 -9.01 3.87 -23.16
C LEU A 371 -8.03 3.23 -24.14
N CYS A 372 -8.39 3.16 -25.42
CA CYS A 372 -7.52 2.59 -26.46
C CYS A 372 -6.21 3.39 -26.69
N ASN A 373 -6.10 4.63 -26.20
CA ASN A 373 -4.85 5.39 -26.26
C ASN A 373 -3.81 4.94 -25.21
N PHE A 374 -4.21 4.15 -24.20
CA PHE A 374 -3.31 3.65 -23.17
C PHE A 374 -2.71 2.29 -23.58
N SER A 375 -1.99 2.24 -24.70
CA SER A 375 -1.44 0.99 -25.24
C SER A 375 -0.50 0.24 -24.28
N GLY A 376 0.15 0.96 -23.36
CA GLY A 376 1.03 0.39 -22.33
C GLY A 376 0.31 -0.06 -21.05
N LEU A 377 -1.02 0.02 -20.98
CA LEU A 377 -1.78 -0.25 -19.77
C LEU A 377 -1.75 -1.74 -19.40
N LYS A 378 -1.37 -2.01 -18.15
CA LYS A 378 -1.24 -3.36 -17.58
C LYS A 378 -2.30 -3.65 -16.54
N VAL A 379 -2.77 -2.62 -15.85
CA VAL A 379 -3.80 -2.73 -14.81
C VAL A 379 -4.89 -1.71 -15.11
N LEU A 380 -6.10 -2.20 -15.30
CA LEU A 380 -7.30 -1.37 -15.41
C LEU A 380 -8.32 -1.84 -14.39
N ARG A 381 -8.70 -0.94 -13.49
CA ARG A 381 -9.71 -1.20 -12.48
C ARG A 381 -10.87 -0.23 -12.61
N MET A 382 -12.07 -0.76 -12.80
CA MET A 382 -13.30 -0.03 -13.13
C MET A 382 -14.54 -0.73 -12.56
N LEU A 383 -14.39 -1.50 -11.47
CA LEU A 383 -15.52 -2.08 -10.76
C LEU A 383 -16.42 -0.98 -10.19
N ASP A 384 -17.73 -1.15 -10.30
CA ASP A 384 -18.73 -0.20 -9.79
C ASP A 384 -18.51 1.23 -10.30
N CYS A 385 -17.98 1.34 -11.53
CA CYS A 385 -17.72 2.60 -12.22
C CYS A 385 -18.96 3.06 -12.98
N GLY A 386 -19.35 4.31 -12.71
CA GLY A 386 -20.40 5.05 -13.39
C GLY A 386 -21.83 4.88 -12.89
N SER A 387 -22.66 5.89 -13.15
CA SER A 387 -24.01 5.99 -12.58
C SER A 387 -25.02 5.07 -13.26
N ALA A 388 -26.08 4.74 -12.52
CA ALA A 388 -27.27 4.07 -13.05
C ALA A 388 -28.14 4.99 -13.94
N ASP A 389 -27.93 6.31 -13.88
CA ASP A 389 -28.72 7.32 -14.60
C ASP A 389 -28.15 7.62 -16.00
N THR A 390 -28.91 8.38 -16.80
CA THR A 390 -28.64 8.72 -18.21
C THR A 390 -27.16 8.97 -18.50
N VAL A 391 -26.54 8.05 -19.23
CA VAL A 391 -25.17 8.15 -19.70
C VAL A 391 -25.18 8.85 -21.07
N PRO A 392 -24.31 9.85 -21.32
CA PRO A 392 -24.19 10.50 -22.63
C PRO A 392 -23.82 9.51 -23.74
N GLU A 393 -24.35 9.68 -24.95
CA GLU A 393 -24.09 8.78 -26.09
C GLU A 393 -22.59 8.74 -26.48
N ASP A 394 -21.86 9.82 -26.26
CA ASP A 394 -20.42 9.96 -26.54
C ASP A 394 -19.51 9.35 -25.46
N SER A 395 -20.08 8.73 -24.42
CA SER A 395 -19.36 7.99 -23.38
C SER A 395 -19.23 6.50 -23.72
N VAL A 396 -18.11 5.86 -23.36
CA VAL A 396 -17.96 4.39 -23.49
C VAL A 396 -18.83 3.60 -22.53
N LEU A 397 -19.32 4.26 -21.47
CA LEU A 397 -20.25 3.68 -20.50
C LEU A 397 -21.68 3.57 -21.07
N PHE A 398 -21.94 4.16 -22.25
CA PHE A 398 -23.22 4.11 -22.93
C PHE A 398 -23.55 2.68 -23.44
N GLY A 399 -24.85 2.37 -23.55
CA GLY A 399 -25.31 1.24 -24.35
C GLY A 399 -24.93 -0.15 -23.84
N GLY A 400 -25.00 -0.41 -22.54
CA GLY A 400 -24.87 -1.78 -22.02
C GLY A 400 -23.44 -2.35 -22.05
N SER A 401 -22.41 -1.51 -22.07
CA SER A 401 -20.98 -1.88 -22.05
C SER A 401 -20.41 -2.42 -23.37
N GLU A 402 -21.13 -2.36 -24.50
CA GLU A 402 -20.59 -2.81 -25.79
C GLU A 402 -19.40 -1.96 -26.25
N ILE A 403 -19.55 -0.63 -26.23
CA ILE A 403 -18.50 0.32 -26.61
C ILE A 403 -17.28 0.18 -25.69
N LEU A 404 -17.52 0.05 -24.38
CA LEU A 404 -16.46 -0.24 -23.41
C LEU A 404 -15.67 -1.47 -23.82
N VAL A 405 -16.34 -2.58 -24.15
CA VAL A 405 -15.66 -3.81 -24.58
C VAL A 405 -14.90 -3.60 -25.89
N GLU A 406 -15.39 -2.80 -26.83
CA GLU A 406 -14.66 -2.47 -28.07
C GLU A 406 -13.34 -1.74 -27.82
N GLU A 407 -13.28 -0.88 -26.80
CA GLU A 407 -12.00 -0.27 -26.42
C GLU A 407 -11.14 -1.19 -25.59
N LEU A 408 -11.73 -1.95 -24.66
CA LEU A 408 -10.98 -2.88 -23.83
C LEU A 408 -10.20 -3.86 -24.69
N ILE A 409 -10.82 -4.47 -25.71
CA ILE A 409 -10.15 -5.45 -26.59
C ILE A 409 -8.94 -4.91 -27.37
N THR A 410 -8.77 -3.59 -27.44
CA THR A 410 -7.57 -2.96 -28.04
C THR A 410 -6.36 -2.94 -27.10
N LEU A 411 -6.57 -3.20 -25.80
CA LEU A 411 -5.52 -3.21 -24.79
C LEU A 411 -4.84 -4.59 -24.76
N GLU A 412 -3.75 -4.72 -25.50
CA GLU A 412 -3.03 -5.99 -25.72
C GLU A 412 -2.16 -6.43 -24.53
N HIS A 413 -1.80 -5.51 -23.63
CA HIS A 413 -0.85 -5.75 -22.53
C HIS A 413 -1.50 -5.82 -21.14
N LEU A 414 -2.82 -5.98 -21.09
CA LEU A 414 -3.58 -5.95 -19.85
C LEU A 414 -3.43 -7.26 -19.06
N ASN A 415 -2.86 -7.15 -17.85
CA ASN A 415 -2.64 -8.27 -16.93
C ASN A 415 -3.69 -8.34 -15.83
N VAL A 416 -4.30 -7.21 -15.47
CA VAL A 416 -5.36 -7.14 -14.44
C VAL A 416 -6.51 -6.31 -15.00
N LEU A 417 -7.72 -6.89 -14.98
CA LEU A 417 -8.95 -6.23 -15.35
C LEU A 417 -10.00 -6.41 -14.26
N SER A 418 -10.40 -5.30 -13.65
CA SER A 418 -11.56 -5.23 -12.76
C SER A 418 -12.63 -4.39 -13.46
N VAL A 419 -13.82 -4.93 -13.74
CA VAL A 419 -14.83 -4.23 -14.55
C VAL A 419 -16.26 -4.65 -14.23
N THR A 420 -17.17 -3.67 -14.23
CA THR A 420 -18.62 -3.90 -14.24
C THR A 420 -19.15 -3.88 -15.68
N LEU A 421 -19.85 -4.93 -16.10
CA LEU A 421 -20.53 -5.03 -17.38
C LEU A 421 -22.04 -5.06 -17.19
N ARG A 422 -22.78 -4.42 -18.09
CA ARG A 422 -24.25 -4.36 -18.07
C ARG A 422 -24.93 -5.22 -19.15
N SER A 423 -24.14 -6.04 -19.84
CA SER A 423 -24.60 -6.98 -20.85
C SER A 423 -23.83 -8.29 -20.74
N PHE A 424 -24.56 -9.40 -20.79
CA PHE A 424 -23.96 -10.73 -20.90
C PHE A 424 -23.30 -10.94 -22.28
N TYR A 425 -23.85 -10.34 -23.34
CA TYR A 425 -23.21 -10.33 -24.66
C TYR A 425 -21.85 -9.61 -24.65
N ALA A 426 -21.76 -8.46 -23.99
CA ALA A 426 -20.50 -7.74 -23.81
C ALA A 426 -19.44 -8.60 -23.10
N LEU A 427 -19.84 -9.33 -22.03
CA LEU A 427 -18.96 -10.29 -21.37
C LEU A 427 -18.48 -11.37 -22.34
N ARG A 428 -19.39 -12.02 -23.08
CA ARG A 428 -19.00 -13.06 -24.04
C ARG A 428 -18.03 -12.54 -25.10
N ARG A 429 -18.24 -11.33 -25.59
CA ARG A 429 -17.35 -10.69 -26.57
C ARG A 429 -15.97 -10.42 -25.95
N LEU A 430 -15.90 -9.91 -24.73
CA LEU A 430 -14.65 -9.70 -24.00
C LEU A 430 -13.89 -11.02 -23.85
N LEU A 431 -14.57 -12.07 -23.38
CA LEU A 431 -13.96 -13.38 -23.13
C LEU A 431 -13.64 -14.19 -24.40
N SER A 432 -14.21 -13.81 -25.56
CA SER A 432 -13.90 -14.49 -26.83
C SER A 432 -12.47 -14.28 -27.31
N ARG A 433 -11.76 -13.27 -26.78
CA ARG A 433 -10.38 -12.97 -27.16
C ARG A 433 -9.40 -13.78 -26.31
N GLN A 434 -8.48 -14.46 -26.97
CA GLN A 434 -7.47 -15.32 -26.32
C GLN A 434 -6.54 -14.54 -25.38
N GLN A 435 -6.25 -13.27 -25.68
CA GLN A 435 -5.35 -12.42 -24.87
C GLN A 435 -5.83 -12.24 -23.42
N TYR A 436 -7.13 -12.41 -23.19
CA TYR A 436 -7.77 -12.23 -21.90
C TYR A 436 -7.81 -13.49 -21.04
N LYS A 437 -7.52 -14.68 -21.59
CA LYS A 437 -7.57 -15.91 -20.79
C LYS A 437 -6.52 -15.99 -19.67
N SER A 438 -5.48 -15.18 -19.77
CA SER A 438 -4.36 -15.14 -18.83
C SER A 438 -4.37 -13.91 -17.91
N CYS A 439 -5.32 -13.00 -18.11
CA CYS A 439 -5.51 -11.82 -17.27
C CYS A 439 -6.16 -12.21 -15.94
N LYS A 440 -5.86 -11.45 -14.89
CA LYS A 440 -6.48 -11.57 -13.57
C LYS A 440 -7.77 -10.75 -13.53
N TYR A 441 -8.87 -11.36 -13.08
CA TYR A 441 -10.21 -10.78 -13.20
C TYR A 441 -10.90 -10.50 -11.89
N ALA A 442 -11.52 -9.33 -11.81
CA ALA A 442 -12.68 -9.09 -10.96
C ALA A 442 -13.84 -8.62 -11.84
N LEU A 443 -14.86 -9.46 -11.99
CA LEU A 443 -15.98 -9.20 -12.89
C LEU A 443 -17.25 -8.98 -12.08
N GLU A 444 -17.99 -7.93 -12.42
CA GLU A 444 -19.35 -7.73 -11.94
C GLU A 444 -20.29 -7.64 -13.14
N LEU A 445 -21.33 -8.46 -13.17
CA LEU A 445 -22.44 -8.30 -14.10
C LEU A 445 -23.57 -7.59 -13.37
N ARG A 446 -23.98 -6.43 -13.87
CA ARG A 446 -24.98 -5.59 -13.22
C ARG A 446 -26.16 -5.31 -14.13
N ARG A 447 -27.38 -5.59 -13.67
CA ARG A 447 -28.63 -5.32 -14.42
C ARG A 447 -28.59 -5.84 -15.86
N CYS A 448 -28.00 -7.02 -16.06
CA CYS A 448 -27.95 -7.65 -17.37
C CYS A 448 -29.32 -8.27 -17.66
N GLU A 449 -30.03 -7.73 -18.65
CA GLU A 449 -31.38 -8.17 -19.05
C GLU A 449 -31.42 -8.79 -20.45
N ASP A 450 -30.28 -8.82 -21.14
CA ASP A 450 -30.11 -9.24 -22.54
C ASP A 450 -30.13 -10.77 -22.75
N SER A 451 -30.08 -11.55 -21.67
CA SER A 451 -30.27 -13.01 -21.72
C SER A 451 -30.90 -13.54 -20.44
N ARG A 452 -31.82 -14.51 -20.58
CA ARG A 452 -32.46 -15.23 -19.47
C ARG A 452 -31.71 -16.49 -19.03
N SER A 453 -30.86 -17.03 -19.90
CA SER A 453 -30.05 -18.23 -19.63
C SER A 453 -28.58 -17.90 -19.89
N TRP A 454 -27.76 -17.99 -18.84
CA TRP A 454 -26.34 -17.66 -18.92
C TRP A 454 -25.51 -18.94 -18.85
N ASN A 455 -24.76 -19.18 -19.92
CA ASN A 455 -23.77 -20.22 -19.95
C ASN A 455 -22.40 -19.62 -19.63
N ILE A 456 -21.94 -19.83 -18.41
CA ILE A 456 -20.66 -19.29 -17.93
C ILE A 456 -19.49 -20.26 -18.13
N LEU A 457 -19.61 -21.27 -19.01
CA LEU A 457 -18.48 -22.15 -19.35
C LEU A 457 -17.27 -21.37 -19.89
N SER A 458 -17.49 -20.26 -20.61
CA SER A 458 -16.40 -19.38 -21.05
C SER A 458 -15.67 -18.68 -19.90
N ILE A 459 -16.31 -18.55 -18.73
CA ILE A 459 -15.69 -18.05 -17.50
C ILE A 459 -14.87 -19.16 -16.83
N ALA A 460 -15.27 -20.43 -16.93
CA ALA A 460 -14.52 -21.56 -16.36
C ALA A 460 -13.09 -21.68 -16.92
N ASP A 461 -12.85 -21.18 -18.13
CA ASP A 461 -11.51 -21.09 -18.73
C ASP A 461 -10.62 -19.99 -18.10
N LEU A 462 -11.17 -19.09 -17.28
CA LEU A 462 -10.43 -18.02 -16.62
C LEU A 462 -9.68 -18.56 -15.40
N LYS A 463 -8.40 -18.90 -15.59
CA LYS A 463 -7.53 -19.44 -14.53
C LYS A 463 -7.30 -18.50 -13.35
N TYR A 464 -7.50 -17.19 -13.52
CA TYR A 464 -7.17 -16.15 -12.54
C TYR A 464 -8.37 -15.24 -12.22
N LEU A 465 -9.57 -15.82 -12.13
CA LEU A 465 -10.76 -15.10 -11.68
C LEU A 465 -10.77 -15.00 -10.15
N ASP A 466 -10.55 -13.79 -9.63
CA ASP A 466 -10.60 -13.51 -8.19
C ASP A 466 -12.03 -13.33 -7.70
N LYS A 467 -12.86 -12.68 -8.50
CA LYS A 467 -14.20 -12.25 -8.10
C LYS A 467 -15.17 -12.30 -9.27
N LEU A 468 -16.35 -12.87 -9.04
CA LEU A 468 -17.47 -12.83 -9.97
C LEU A 468 -18.76 -12.52 -9.20
N ASP A 469 -19.28 -11.32 -9.42
CA ASP A 469 -20.51 -10.86 -8.79
C ASP A 469 -21.64 -10.71 -9.81
N PHE A 470 -22.86 -11.04 -9.40
CA PHE A 470 -24.08 -10.81 -10.16
C PHE A 470 -24.99 -9.87 -9.35
N VAL A 471 -25.23 -8.66 -9.85
CA VAL A 471 -25.90 -7.58 -9.11
C VAL A 471 -27.16 -7.13 -9.86
N HIS A 472 -28.33 -7.26 -9.23
CA HIS A 472 -29.62 -6.86 -9.81
C HIS A 472 -29.93 -7.48 -11.18
N CYS A 473 -29.51 -8.72 -11.42
CA CYS A 473 -29.77 -9.46 -12.66
C CYS A 473 -31.11 -10.22 -12.57
N THR A 474 -32.22 -9.48 -12.51
CA THR A 474 -33.57 -10.01 -12.21
C THR A 474 -34.16 -10.87 -13.32
N SER A 475 -33.67 -10.73 -14.56
CA SER A 475 -34.12 -11.50 -15.72
C SER A 475 -33.40 -12.85 -15.87
N LEU A 476 -32.42 -13.15 -15.02
CA LEU A 476 -31.68 -14.41 -15.05
C LEU A 476 -32.57 -15.54 -14.50
N GLU A 477 -33.02 -16.43 -15.38
CA GLU A 477 -33.82 -17.61 -15.03
C GLU A 477 -32.93 -18.85 -14.84
N GLU A 478 -31.83 -18.98 -15.58
CA GLU A 478 -30.97 -20.16 -15.57
C GLU A 478 -29.48 -19.78 -15.63
N LEU A 479 -28.69 -20.28 -14.69
CA LEU A 479 -27.23 -20.18 -14.69
C LEU A 479 -26.61 -21.57 -14.87
N LYS A 480 -25.95 -21.82 -16.00
CA LYS A 480 -25.28 -23.09 -16.28
C LYS A 480 -23.82 -23.01 -15.86
N VAL A 481 -23.48 -23.82 -14.85
CA VAL A 481 -22.12 -24.02 -14.33
C VAL A 481 -21.83 -25.51 -14.37
N ASP A 482 -20.72 -25.94 -14.99
CA ASP A 482 -20.28 -27.34 -14.87
C ASP A 482 -19.52 -27.51 -13.56
N TYR A 483 -19.96 -28.45 -12.72
CA TYR A 483 -19.31 -28.81 -11.46
C TYR A 483 -18.39 -30.01 -11.67
N ALA A 484 -17.09 -29.84 -11.41
CA ALA A 484 -16.30 -30.91 -10.82
C ALA A 484 -16.38 -30.76 -9.29
N GLU A 485 -17.25 -31.57 -8.66
CA GLU A 485 -17.42 -31.83 -7.22
C GLU A 485 -17.20 -30.66 -6.23
N VAL A 486 -18.30 -30.07 -5.72
CA VAL A 486 -18.29 -29.38 -4.43
C VAL A 486 -18.91 -30.31 -3.38
N GLN A 487 -18.08 -30.79 -2.45
CA GLN A 487 -18.57 -31.39 -1.21
C GLN A 487 -19.28 -30.32 -0.39
N THR A 488 -20.60 -30.36 -0.37
CA THR A 488 -21.40 -29.58 0.56
C THR A 488 -21.28 -30.18 1.96
N THR A 489 -20.47 -29.61 2.83
CA THR A 489 -20.67 -29.76 4.28
C THR A 489 -21.84 -28.85 4.67
N ARG A 490 -22.99 -29.46 4.91
CA ARG A 490 -24.06 -28.84 5.70
C ARG A 490 -23.77 -29.16 7.16
N GLU A 491 -23.51 -28.13 7.95
CA GLU A 491 -23.75 -28.18 9.40
C GLU A 491 -24.90 -27.21 9.74
N PRO A 492 -25.70 -27.55 10.77
CA PRO A 492 -27.13 -27.26 10.85
C PRO A 492 -27.52 -25.79 11.09
#